data_AF-L1L816-F1
#
_entry.id   AF-L1L816-F1
#
_cell.length_a   1.000
_cell.length_b   1.000
_cell.length_c   1.000
_cell.angle_alpha   90.00
_cell.angle_beta   90.00
_cell.angle_gamma   90.00
#
_symmetry.space_group_name_H-M   'P 1'
#
loop_
_entity.id
_entity.type
_entity.pdbx_description
1 polymer ?
#
loop_
_entity_poly.entity_id
_entity_poly.type
_entity_poly.pdbx_seq_one_letter_code
_entity_poly.pdbx_strand_id
1 'polypeptide(L)'
;MSQTEGARLFREAWIAGVRRHFPGEPKAGYVTPWDDTPQWEREAAGAVYEQVRQFVGISGGCTARLSREQKSRFVAICWTAQMFKHFDDPKPGYVADWPDLPSWQQETDADIFEAIEKSLS
;
A
#
# COMPACT_ATOMS: atom_id res chain seq x y z
N MET A 1 4.55 5.72 16.25
CA MET A 1 5.02 6.05 14.90
C MET A 1 4.33 7.34 14.47
N SER A 2 5.09 8.35 14.06
CA SER A 2 4.56 9.59 13.48
C SER A 2 3.91 9.31 12.12
N GLN A 3 3.09 10.24 11.62
CA GLN A 3 2.45 10.11 10.30
C GLN A 3 3.50 9.93 9.18
N THR A 4 4.63 10.64 9.27
CA THR A 4 5.74 10.55 8.32
C THR A 4 6.43 9.20 8.36
N GLU A 5 6.67 8.65 9.56
CA GLU A 5 7.26 7.32 9.70
C GLU A 5 6.33 6.22 9.15
N GLY A 6 5.01 6.35 9.34
CA GLY A 6 4.02 5.42 8.80
C GLY A 6 3.93 5.46 7.28
N ALA A 7 3.91 6.67 6.69
CA ALA A 7 3.97 6.85 5.24
C ALA A 7 5.26 6.25 4.64
N ARG A 8 6.39 6.43 5.34
CA ARG A 8 7.67 5.84 4.94
C ARG A 8 7.63 4.31 4.99
N LEU A 9 7.09 3.73 6.06
CA LEU A 9 6.92 2.27 6.18
C LEU A 9 6.09 1.71 5.01
N PHE A 10 4.96 2.33 4.68
CA PHE A 10 4.16 1.94 3.52
C PHE A 10 5.01 1.93 2.24
N ARG A 11 5.77 3.00 1.99
CA ARG A 11 6.59 3.10 0.77
C ARG A 11 7.74 2.12 0.74
N GLU A 12 8.39 1.85 1.86
CA GLU A 12 9.45 0.85 1.95
C GLU A 12 8.89 -0.57 1.74
N ALA A 13 7.70 -0.87 2.28
CA ALA A 13 7.01 -2.14 2.04
C ALA A 13 6.60 -2.31 0.56
N TRP A 14 6.08 -1.25 -0.07
CA TRP A 14 5.82 -1.24 -1.53
C TRP A 14 7.08 -1.57 -2.33
N ILE A 15 8.19 -0.87 -2.08
CA ILE A 15 9.46 -1.08 -2.82
C ILE A 15 9.96 -2.51 -2.61
N ALA A 16 9.89 -3.03 -1.38
CA ALA A 16 10.29 -4.39 -1.06
C ALA A 16 9.42 -5.43 -1.80
N GLY A 17 8.10 -5.24 -1.82
CA GLY A 17 7.17 -6.10 -2.55
C GLY A 17 7.39 -6.05 -4.06
N VAL A 18 7.57 -4.86 -4.64
CA VAL A 18 7.92 -4.69 -6.05
C VAL A 18 9.19 -5.46 -6.39
N ARG A 19 10.27 -5.28 -5.62
CA ARG A 19 11.54 -5.99 -5.86
C ARG A 19 11.41 -7.51 -5.74
N ARG A 20 10.45 -8.00 -4.95
CA ARG A 20 10.24 -9.42 -4.72
C ARG A 20 9.38 -10.07 -5.79
N HIS A 21 8.33 -9.39 -6.23
CA HIS A 21 7.25 -9.99 -7.02
C HIS A 21 7.19 -9.48 -8.46
N PHE A 22 7.70 -8.27 -8.75
CA PHE A 22 7.63 -7.70 -10.09
C PHE A 22 8.47 -8.54 -11.07
N PRO A 23 7.91 -8.94 -12.22
CA PRO A 23 8.65 -9.71 -13.21
C PRO A 23 9.68 -8.83 -13.92
N GLY A 24 10.96 -9.19 -13.78
CA GLY A 24 12.07 -8.48 -14.44
C GLY A 24 12.48 -7.21 -13.70
N GLU A 25 13.00 -6.22 -14.45
CA GLU A 25 13.50 -4.97 -13.86
C GLU A 25 12.35 -4.00 -13.57
N PRO A 26 12.14 -3.56 -12.32
CA PRO A 26 11.12 -2.58 -11.99
C PRO A 26 11.34 -1.23 -12.66
N LYS A 27 10.25 -0.54 -12.98
CA LYS A 27 10.32 0.87 -13.41
C LYS A 27 10.90 1.71 -12.28
N ALA A 28 11.75 2.69 -12.61
CA ALA A 28 12.35 3.59 -11.62
C ALA A 28 11.31 4.21 -10.67
N GLY A 29 10.15 4.63 -11.20
CA GLY A 29 9.05 5.19 -10.41
C GLY A 29 8.45 4.23 -9.37
N TYR A 30 8.54 2.91 -9.57
CA TYR A 30 8.06 1.94 -8.58
C TYR A 30 9.02 1.79 -7.40
N VAL A 31 10.30 2.12 -7.60
CA VAL A 31 11.38 1.93 -6.61
C VAL A 31 12.02 3.25 -6.16
N THR A 32 11.40 4.39 -6.47
CA THR A 32 11.85 5.72 -6.03
C THR A 32 12.05 5.75 -4.51
N PRO A 33 13.24 6.13 -4.01
CA PRO A 33 13.50 6.27 -2.58
C PRO A 33 12.59 7.30 -1.91
N TRP A 34 12.37 7.13 -0.60
CA TRP A 34 11.50 8.01 0.18
C TRP A 34 11.79 9.50 -0.01
N ASP A 35 13.07 9.90 0.00
CA ASP A 35 13.49 11.29 -0.10
C ASP A 35 13.14 11.93 -1.46
N ASP A 36 12.97 11.11 -2.49
CA ASP A 36 12.60 11.51 -3.85
C ASP A 36 11.11 11.26 -4.17
N THR A 37 10.35 10.62 -3.26
CA THR A 37 8.92 10.35 -3.45
C THR A 37 8.13 11.66 -3.53
N PRO A 38 7.26 11.87 -4.53
CA PRO A 38 6.41 13.06 -4.63
C PRO A 38 5.51 13.28 -3.41
N GLN A 39 5.23 14.54 -3.06
CA GLN A 39 4.46 14.90 -1.86
C GLN A 39 3.07 14.26 -1.82
N TRP A 40 2.32 14.27 -2.93
CA TRP A 40 0.99 13.66 -3.00
C TRP A 40 1.04 12.16 -2.68
N GLU A 41 2.11 11.48 -3.09
CA GLU A 41 2.28 10.05 -2.90
C GLU A 41 2.66 9.73 -1.44
N ARG A 42 3.43 10.62 -0.80
CA ARG A 42 3.71 10.55 0.65
C ARG A 42 2.42 10.71 1.47
N GLU A 43 1.56 11.64 1.07
CA GLU A 43 0.26 11.86 1.72
C GLU A 43 -0.67 10.66 1.55
N ALA A 44 -0.77 10.13 0.33
CA ALA A 44 -1.54 8.92 0.04
C ALA A 44 -1.03 7.72 0.84
N ALA A 45 0.29 7.48 0.85
CA ALA A 45 0.93 6.42 1.62
C ALA A 45 0.63 6.55 3.13
N GLY A 46 0.70 7.77 3.68
CA GLY A 46 0.36 8.04 5.07
C GLY A 46 -1.12 7.78 5.38
N ALA A 47 -2.02 8.13 4.46
CA ALA A 47 -3.45 7.88 4.61
C ALA A 47 -3.77 6.38 4.60
N VAL A 48 -3.18 5.61 3.68
CA VAL A 48 -3.39 4.15 3.62
C VAL A 48 -2.77 3.47 4.85
N TYR A 49 -1.58 3.88 5.28
CA TYR A 49 -0.99 3.42 6.54
C TYR A 49 -1.95 3.58 7.72
N GLU A 50 -2.53 4.78 7.86
CA GLU A 50 -3.43 5.08 8.97
C GLU A 50 -4.73 4.26 8.91
N GLN A 51 -5.26 4.02 7.71
CA GLN A 51 -6.43 3.16 7.51
C GLN A 51 -6.17 1.71 7.92
N VAL A 52 -5.02 1.13 7.53
CA VAL A 52 -4.62 -0.22 7.95
C VAL A 52 -4.41 -0.25 9.47
N ARG A 53 -3.69 0.73 10.03
CA ARG A 53 -3.43 0.82 11.48
C ARG A 53 -4.73 0.87 12.28
N GLN A 54 -5.68 1.71 11.87
CA GLN A 54 -6.98 1.79 12.51
C GLN A 54 -7.75 0.48 12.40
N PHE A 55 -7.77 -0.13 11.21
CA PHE A 55 -8.46 -1.40 10.99
C PHE A 55 -7.91 -2.54 11.88
N VAL A 56 -6.58 -2.65 12.01
CA VAL A 56 -5.94 -3.57 12.95
C VAL A 56 -6.37 -3.26 14.39
N GLY A 57 -6.30 -1.99 14.80
CA GLY A 57 -6.62 -1.55 16.16
C GLY A 57 -8.08 -1.82 16.57
N ILE A 58 -9.05 -1.43 15.73
CA ILE A 58 -10.49 -1.61 16.03
C ILE A 58 -10.88 -3.09 16.05
N SER A 59 -10.16 -3.95 15.32
CA SER A 59 -10.38 -5.40 15.33
C SER A 59 -9.80 -6.10 16.58
N GLY A 60 -9.08 -5.37 17.43
CA GLY A 60 -8.32 -5.96 18.54
C GLY A 60 -7.21 -6.92 18.07
N GLY A 61 -6.59 -6.64 16.92
CA GLY A 61 -5.54 -7.50 16.34
C GLY A 61 -6.04 -8.77 15.64
N CYS A 62 -7.36 -8.94 15.48
CA CYS A 62 -7.94 -10.12 14.82
C CYS A 62 -7.66 -10.18 13.30
N THR A 63 -7.12 -9.11 12.71
CA THR A 63 -6.69 -9.06 11.30
C THR A 63 -5.66 -10.13 10.94
N ALA A 64 -4.93 -10.68 11.92
CA ALA A 64 -4.03 -11.82 11.72
C ALA A 64 -4.72 -13.07 11.14
N ARG A 65 -6.05 -13.17 11.29
CA ARG A 65 -6.87 -14.27 10.76
C ARG A 65 -7.36 -14.05 9.33
N LEU A 66 -7.16 -12.87 8.76
CA LEU A 66 -7.55 -12.57 7.38
C LEU A 66 -6.62 -13.27 6.40
N SER A 67 -7.17 -13.70 5.27
CA SER A 67 -6.35 -14.21 4.16
C SER A 67 -5.51 -13.09 3.54
N ARG A 68 -4.41 -13.45 2.86
CA ARG A 68 -3.59 -12.49 2.10
C ARG A 68 -4.42 -11.73 1.06
N GLU A 69 -5.34 -12.41 0.38
CA GLU A 69 -6.27 -11.78 -0.56
C GLU A 69 -7.14 -10.69 0.11
N GLN A 70 -7.68 -10.96 1.31
CA GLN A 70 -8.48 -9.98 2.05
C GLN A 70 -7.64 -8.76 2.45
N LYS A 71 -6.39 -8.99 2.91
CA LYS A 71 -5.44 -7.92 3.26
C LYS A 71 -5.06 -7.08 2.03
N SER A 72 -4.77 -7.74 0.91
CA SER A 72 -4.44 -7.13 -0.37
C SER A 72 -5.57 -6.25 -0.90
N ARG A 73 -6.81 -6.77 -0.93
CA ARG A 73 -8.00 -6.01 -1.33
C ARG A 73 -8.22 -4.75 -0.49
N PHE A 74 -7.98 -4.84 0.81
CA PHE A 74 -8.08 -3.69 1.70
C PHE A 74 -7.08 -2.60 1.32
N VAL A 75 -5.80 -2.94 1.10
CA VAL A 75 -4.80 -1.95 0.68
C VAL A 75 -5.15 -1.36 -0.69
N ALA A 76 -5.55 -2.18 -1.66
CA ALA A 76 -5.91 -1.74 -2.99
C ALA A 76 -7.09 -0.73 -2.98
N ILE A 77 -8.16 -1.01 -2.23
CA ILE A 77 -9.31 -0.08 -2.16
C ILE A 77 -8.94 1.24 -1.48
N CYS A 78 -8.13 1.17 -0.41
CA CYS A 78 -7.60 2.32 0.30
C CYS A 78 -6.75 3.22 -0.62
N TRP A 79 -5.88 2.60 -1.42
CA TRP A 79 -5.04 3.30 -2.40
C TRP A 79 -5.86 3.93 -3.52
N THR A 80 -6.81 3.19 -4.11
CA THR A 80 -7.70 3.71 -5.15
C THR A 80 -8.49 4.94 -4.67
N ALA A 81 -8.95 4.94 -3.42
CA ALA A 81 -9.58 6.13 -2.83
C ALA A 81 -8.62 7.33 -2.75
N GLN A 82 -7.32 7.11 -2.52
CA GLN A 82 -6.33 8.19 -2.58
C GLN A 82 -6.08 8.66 -4.02
N MET A 83 -6.12 7.78 -5.01
CA MET A 83 -5.99 8.18 -6.41
C MET A 83 -7.10 9.15 -6.82
N PHE A 84 -8.36 8.84 -6.46
CA PHE A 84 -9.49 9.76 -6.71
C PHE A 84 -9.41 11.06 -5.92
N LYS A 85 -8.81 11.06 -4.73
CA LYS A 85 -8.61 12.27 -3.93
C LYS A 85 -7.57 13.22 -4.55
N HIS A 86 -6.49 12.67 -5.12
CA HIS A 86 -5.35 13.45 -5.58
C HIS A 86 -5.37 13.77 -7.08
N PHE A 87 -6.19 13.07 -7.87
CA PHE A 87 -6.31 13.26 -9.31
C PHE A 87 -7.79 13.32 -9.73
N ASP A 88 -8.18 14.40 -10.42
CA ASP A 88 -9.55 14.55 -10.93
C ASP A 88 -9.88 13.53 -12.04
N ASP A 89 -8.89 13.17 -12.85
CA ASP A 89 -8.99 12.17 -13.94
C ASP A 89 -7.81 11.18 -13.84
N PRO A 90 -7.85 10.20 -12.91
CA PRO A 90 -6.76 9.25 -12.73
C PRO A 90 -6.69 8.28 -13.92
N LYS A 91 -5.48 7.88 -14.27
CA LYS A 91 -5.27 6.85 -15.31
C LYS A 91 -6.02 5.56 -14.94
N PRO A 92 -6.64 4.84 -15.89
CA PRO A 92 -7.38 3.60 -15.59
C PRO A 92 -6.57 2.58 -14.78
N GLY A 93 -5.27 2.44 -15.08
CA GLY A 93 -4.39 1.53 -14.33
C GLY A 93 -4.09 1.93 -12.88
N TYR A 94 -4.40 3.16 -12.47
CA TYR A 94 -4.28 3.60 -11.06
C TYR A 94 -5.52 3.26 -10.24
N VAL A 95 -6.66 3.05 -10.90
CA VAL A 95 -7.97 2.82 -10.28
C VAL A 95 -8.61 1.51 -10.72
N ALA A 96 -7.79 0.58 -11.26
CA ALA A 96 -8.24 -0.76 -11.60
C ALA A 96 -8.77 -1.47 -10.35
N ASP A 97 -9.85 -2.23 -10.51
CA ASP A 97 -10.37 -3.06 -9.43
C ASP A 97 -9.36 -4.18 -9.12
N TRP A 98 -9.38 -4.68 -7.88
CA TRP A 98 -8.41 -5.65 -7.39
C TRP A 98 -8.26 -6.90 -8.26
N PRO A 99 -9.35 -7.54 -8.77
CA PRO A 99 -9.24 -8.72 -9.63
C PRO A 99 -8.50 -8.46 -10.95
N ASP A 100 -8.47 -7.20 -11.40
CA ASP A 100 -7.82 -6.77 -12.64
C ASP A 100 -6.37 -6.34 -12.42
N LEU A 101 -5.91 -6.27 -11.16
CA LEU A 101 -4.50 -5.98 -10.85
C LEU A 101 -3.59 -7.15 -11.25
N PRO A 102 -2.36 -6.88 -11.71
CA PRO A 102 -1.35 -7.91 -11.89
C PRO A 102 -1.06 -8.65 -10.56
N SER A 103 -0.81 -9.95 -10.62
CA SER A 103 -0.54 -10.77 -9.43
C SER A 103 0.61 -10.24 -8.57
N TRP A 104 1.66 -9.68 -9.18
CA TRP A 104 2.78 -9.09 -8.42
C TRP A 104 2.34 -7.92 -7.55
N GLN A 105 1.36 -7.14 -8.02
CA GLN A 105 0.85 -5.98 -7.29
C GLN A 105 -0.09 -6.45 -6.18
N GLN A 106 -0.94 -7.44 -6.43
CA GLN A 106 -1.77 -8.07 -5.40
C GLN A 106 -0.92 -8.61 -4.24
N GLU A 107 0.20 -9.28 -4.53
CA GLU A 107 1.13 -9.76 -3.49
C GLU A 107 1.85 -8.61 -2.76
N THR A 108 2.21 -7.54 -3.48
CA THR A 108 2.82 -6.34 -2.87
C THR A 108 1.85 -5.64 -1.91
N ASP A 109 0.59 -5.52 -2.29
CA ASP A 109 -0.46 -4.93 -1.45
C ASP A 109 -0.70 -5.76 -0.17
N ALA A 110 -0.63 -7.09 -0.27
CA ALA A 110 -0.65 -7.97 0.92
C ALA A 110 0.58 -7.74 1.82
N ASP A 111 1.77 -7.65 1.24
CA ASP A 111 3.02 -7.41 1.97
C ASP A 111 3.00 -6.06 2.71
N ILE A 112 2.40 -5.03 2.10
CA ILE A 112 2.18 -3.72 2.75
C ILE A 112 1.32 -3.87 4.00
N PHE A 113 0.16 -4.53 3.89
CA PHE A 113 -0.72 -4.72 5.04
C PHE A 113 0.02 -5.44 6.17
N GLU A 114 0.71 -6.53 5.86
CA GLU A 114 1.42 -7.35 6.84
C GLU A 114 2.59 -6.61 7.48
N ALA A 115 3.32 -5.78 6.72
CA ALA A 115 4.39 -4.94 7.26
C ALA A 115 3.87 -3.93 8.28
N ILE A 116 2.72 -3.30 7.97
CA ILE A 116 2.06 -2.36 8.88
C ILE A 116 1.55 -3.11 10.12
N GLU A 117 0.81 -4.21 9.95
CA GLU A 117 0.31 -5.04 11.06
C GLU A 117 1.43 -5.48 12.00
N LYS A 118 2.55 -5.95 11.45
CA LYS A 118 3.73 -6.36 12.23
C LYS A 118 4.37 -5.22 13.00
N SER A 119 4.34 -3.99 12.47
CA SER A 119 4.92 -2.81 13.13
C SER A 119 4.13 -2.35 14.37
N LEU A 120 2.92 -2.86 14.56
CA LEU A 120 2.02 -2.52 15.67
C LEU A 120 2.05 -3.56 16.81
N SER A 121 2.78 -4.65 16.61
CA SER A 121 2.93 -5.75 17.58
C SER A 121 4.11 -5.52 18.53
#